data_AF-A0A7C5XF40-F1
#
_entry.id   AF-A0A7C5XF40-F1
#
_cell.length_a   1.000
_cell.length_b   1.000
_cell.length_c   1.000
_cell.angle_alpha   90.00
_cell.angle_beta   90.00
_cell.angle_gamma   90.00
#
_symmetry.space_group_name_H-M   'P 1'
#
loop_
_entity.id
_entity.type
_entity.pdbx_description
1 polymer ?
#
loop_
_entity_poly.entity_id
_entity_poly.type
_entity_poly.pdbx_seq_one_letter_code
_entity_poly.pdbx_strand_id
1 'polypeptide(L)'
;MPYCDDHRYITELVIEKLCRELGFTDLCQLLGGDNQKILVQHVCDPDDIGDRVIELEEHCICDDKEVDVKTCSYYIRRRAELEKALERADYYDERILQELDKIPICEKMSNKEEYFARHHGGVNINLWWYYIYTAAKECLRDRFGECIVRLARAIHYAQDGPLARYLVIEGALDKYEIRRDEMHDIDEIALSRIIRRDLGTFDVMEPIRRGANIAIKERPFRYNRSIMKTEETLIDTLKRMIELTSYTLVKFNELTRYERRNRERIIRLDILRKLLMGFGFVDLVYTVFAPALTHHLVVSTWMAWLIVIGLAFIVASQLMYEYIEPALFLLKDDGGYRRYIRRILRSRNRRGVRLVTREYKPAI
;
A
#
# COMPACT_ATOMS: atom_id res chain seq x y z
N MET A 1 -27.28 -7.78 -2.66
CA MET A 1 -26.71 -6.50 -2.21
C MET A 1 -27.42 -5.35 -2.90
N PRO A 2 -27.72 -4.21 -2.24
CA PRO A 2 -28.24 -3.04 -2.95
C PRO A 2 -27.26 -2.66 -4.09
N TYR A 3 -27.79 -2.31 -5.26
CA TYR A 3 -27.07 -1.58 -6.31
C TYR A 3 -25.80 -2.20 -6.94
N CYS A 4 -25.51 -3.47 -6.69
CA CYS A 4 -24.48 -4.23 -7.40
C CYS A 4 -24.62 -4.17 -8.94
N ASP A 5 -25.85 -4.09 -9.46
CA ASP A 5 -26.10 -3.92 -10.89
C ASP A 5 -25.48 -2.64 -11.46
N ASP A 6 -25.36 -1.57 -10.64
CA ASP A 6 -24.75 -0.31 -11.05
C ASP A 6 -23.22 -0.41 -11.10
N HIS A 7 -22.59 -1.08 -10.13
CA HIS A 7 -21.16 -1.40 -10.16
C HIS A 7 -20.79 -2.24 -11.39
N ARG A 8 -21.61 -3.26 -11.67
CA ARG A 8 -21.49 -4.09 -12.87
C ARG A 8 -21.61 -3.26 -14.13
N TYR A 9 -22.64 -2.43 -14.21
CA TYR A 9 -22.91 -1.58 -15.37
C TYR A 9 -21.79 -0.56 -15.62
N ILE A 10 -21.29 0.13 -14.60
CA ILE A 10 -20.14 1.04 -14.72
C ILE A 10 -18.92 0.27 -15.24
N THR A 11 -18.67 -0.92 -14.70
CA THR A 11 -17.54 -1.76 -15.13
C THR A 11 -17.65 -2.17 -16.59
N GLU A 12 -18.82 -2.65 -17.02
CA GLU A 12 -19.10 -2.99 -18.42
C GLU A 12 -18.89 -1.81 -19.36
N LEU A 13 -19.48 -0.65 -19.00
CA LEU A 13 -19.36 0.58 -19.77
C LEU A 13 -17.90 1.00 -19.95
N VAL A 14 -17.13 1.03 -18.86
CA VAL A 14 -15.72 1.45 -18.90
C VAL A 14 -14.89 0.48 -19.75
N ILE A 15 -15.11 -0.83 -19.62
CA ILE A 15 -14.42 -1.84 -20.45
C ILE A 15 -14.75 -1.63 -21.93
N GLU A 16 -16.03 -1.45 -22.27
CA GLU A 16 -16.46 -1.21 -23.64
C GLU A 16 -15.74 0.01 -24.24
N LYS A 17 -15.75 1.14 -23.53
CA LYS A 17 -15.12 2.39 -23.98
C LYS A 17 -13.60 2.30 -24.09
N LEU A 18 -12.93 1.69 -23.10
CA LEU A 18 -11.48 1.46 -23.17
C LEU A 18 -11.11 0.59 -24.38
N CYS A 19 -11.93 -0.42 -24.68
CA CYS A 19 -11.65 -1.37 -25.75
C CYS A 19 -11.99 -0.86 -27.14
N ARG A 20 -13.16 -0.24 -27.32
CA ARG A 20 -13.64 0.19 -28.63
C ARG A 20 -13.11 1.57 -29.02
N GLU A 21 -12.97 2.48 -28.06
CA GLU A 21 -12.70 3.90 -28.36
C GLU A 21 -11.26 4.33 -28.02
N LEU A 22 -10.63 3.74 -27.01
CA LEU A 22 -9.27 4.11 -26.58
C LEU A 22 -8.18 3.10 -26.95
N GLY A 23 -8.56 1.94 -27.53
CA GLY A 23 -7.61 1.02 -28.16
C GLY A 23 -6.67 0.28 -27.19
N PHE A 24 -7.14 -0.07 -25.99
CA PHE A 24 -6.36 -0.87 -25.02
C PHE A 24 -6.30 -2.37 -25.38
N THR A 25 -5.79 -2.70 -26.56
CA THR A 25 -5.83 -4.06 -27.15
C THR A 25 -5.38 -5.18 -26.21
N ASP A 26 -4.29 -4.99 -25.46
CA ASP A 26 -3.75 -6.00 -24.53
C ASP A 26 -4.76 -6.33 -23.40
N LEU A 27 -5.40 -5.31 -22.83
CA LEU A 27 -6.45 -5.46 -21.82
C LEU A 27 -7.69 -6.13 -22.43
N CYS A 28 -8.07 -5.74 -23.65
CA CYS A 28 -9.27 -6.25 -24.31
C CYS A 28 -9.14 -7.69 -24.77
N GLN A 29 -7.94 -8.12 -25.16
CA GLN A 29 -7.64 -9.52 -25.41
C GLN A 29 -7.76 -10.34 -24.13
N LEU A 30 -7.25 -9.83 -23.00
CA LEU A 30 -7.37 -10.51 -21.72
C LEU A 30 -8.84 -10.64 -21.28
N LEU A 31 -9.63 -9.57 -21.47
CA LEU A 31 -11.04 -9.52 -21.09
C LEU A 31 -11.96 -10.15 -22.15
N GLY A 32 -11.45 -10.63 -23.27
CA GLY A 32 -12.26 -11.26 -24.32
C GLY A 32 -12.98 -12.52 -23.84
N GLY A 33 -14.11 -12.83 -24.48
CA GLY A 33 -14.89 -14.04 -24.21
C GLY A 33 -15.58 -14.00 -22.84
N ASP A 34 -15.42 -15.05 -22.05
CA ASP A 34 -16.08 -15.19 -20.75
C ASP A 34 -15.38 -14.44 -19.61
N ASN A 35 -14.13 -14.00 -19.80
CA ASN A 35 -13.37 -13.27 -18.77
C ASN A 35 -14.01 -11.94 -18.40
N GLN A 36 -14.56 -11.18 -19.35
CA GLN A 36 -15.32 -9.97 -19.05
C GLN A 36 -16.57 -10.28 -18.22
N LYS A 37 -17.30 -11.36 -18.55
CA LYS A 37 -18.51 -11.75 -17.81
C LYS A 37 -18.18 -12.13 -16.38
N ILE A 38 -17.13 -12.93 -16.20
CA ILE A 38 -16.60 -13.33 -14.88
C ILE A 38 -16.21 -12.08 -14.11
N LEU A 39 -15.41 -11.19 -14.70
CA LEU A 39 -14.98 -9.95 -14.05
C LEU A 39 -16.17 -9.15 -13.52
N VAL A 40 -17.15 -8.89 -14.38
CA VAL A 40 -18.36 -8.12 -14.05
C VAL A 40 -19.16 -8.82 -12.94
N GLN A 41 -19.40 -10.12 -13.06
CA GLN A 41 -20.15 -10.88 -12.06
C GLN A 41 -19.52 -10.79 -10.67
N HIS A 42 -18.19 -10.94 -10.60
CA HIS A 42 -17.41 -10.99 -9.37
C HIS A 42 -17.08 -9.63 -8.75
N VAL A 43 -17.46 -8.49 -9.36
CA VAL A 43 -17.19 -7.17 -8.77
C VAL A 43 -17.84 -7.06 -7.38
N CYS A 44 -19.00 -7.67 -7.15
CA CYS A 44 -19.73 -7.54 -5.88
C CYS A 44 -19.49 -8.68 -4.88
N ASP A 45 -18.69 -9.68 -5.25
CA ASP A 45 -18.37 -10.80 -4.35
C ASP A 45 -17.60 -10.42 -3.06
N PRO A 46 -16.80 -9.35 -3.00
CA PRO A 46 -16.13 -8.92 -1.78
C PRO A 46 -17.05 -8.72 -0.57
N ASP A 47 -18.33 -8.39 -0.80
CA ASP A 47 -19.28 -8.07 0.27
C ASP A 47 -19.89 -9.32 0.93
N ASP A 48 -19.82 -10.47 0.28
CA ASP A 48 -20.26 -11.76 0.84
C ASP A 48 -19.14 -12.43 1.66
N ILE A 49 -17.87 -12.22 1.30
CA ILE A 49 -16.69 -12.73 2.03
C ILE A 49 -15.73 -11.56 2.31
N GLY A 50 -16.02 -10.87 3.41
CA GLY A 50 -15.35 -9.63 3.78
C GLY A 50 -13.89 -9.80 4.19
N ASP A 51 -13.05 -8.91 3.67
CA ASP A 51 -11.70 -8.71 4.17
C ASP A 51 -11.74 -8.23 5.63
N ARG A 52 -10.69 -8.47 6.42
CA ARG A 52 -10.62 -8.04 7.82
C ARG A 52 -9.51 -7.04 8.07
N VAL A 53 -9.67 -6.23 9.11
CA VAL A 53 -8.66 -5.31 9.63
C VAL A 53 -8.41 -5.66 11.08
N ILE A 54 -7.13 -5.83 11.41
CA ILE A 54 -6.65 -5.85 12.78
C ILE A 54 -6.03 -4.48 13.05
N GLU A 55 -6.67 -3.70 13.91
CA GLU A 55 -6.18 -2.39 14.34
C GLU A 55 -5.55 -2.52 15.72
N LEU A 56 -4.29 -2.12 15.82
CA LEU A 56 -3.55 -2.02 17.08
C LEU A 56 -3.29 -0.54 17.34
N GLU A 57 -3.90 -0.01 18.38
CA GLU A 57 -3.66 1.33 18.88
C GLU A 57 -2.74 1.28 20.10
N GLU A 58 -1.56 1.89 19.96
CA GLU A 58 -0.53 1.93 21.00
C GLU A 58 -0.35 3.36 21.49
N HIS A 59 -0.36 3.56 22.80
CA HIS A 59 0.03 4.82 23.46
C HIS A 59 0.68 4.50 24.80
N CYS A 60 1.14 5.52 25.52
CA CYS A 60 1.60 5.33 26.89
C CYS A 60 1.00 6.36 27.82
N ILE A 61 0.91 5.99 29.09
CA ILE A 61 0.58 6.88 30.19
C ILE A 61 1.85 7.02 31.02
N CYS A 62 2.34 8.25 31.18
CA CYS A 62 3.49 8.56 32.01
C CYS A 62 3.09 9.59 33.06
N ASP A 63 3.16 9.27 34.36
CA ASP A 63 2.66 10.10 35.46
C ASP A 63 1.29 10.75 35.13
N ASP A 64 0.32 9.90 34.79
CA ASP A 64 -1.06 10.26 34.42
C ASP A 64 -1.24 11.10 33.15
N LYS A 65 -0.19 11.28 32.34
CA LYS A 65 -0.26 11.99 31.05
C LYS A 65 -0.07 11.03 29.87
N GLU A 66 -0.95 11.13 28.87
CA GLU A 66 -0.75 10.41 27.62
C GLU A 66 0.47 10.97 26.87
N VAL A 67 1.40 10.11 26.49
CA VAL A 67 2.58 10.46 25.68
C VAL A 67 2.75 9.49 24.51
N ASP A 68 3.47 9.93 23.48
CA ASP A 68 3.69 9.08 22.31
C ASP A 68 4.66 7.93 22.58
N VAL A 69 4.51 6.86 21.81
CA VAL A 69 5.28 5.61 21.95
C VAL A 69 6.80 5.83 21.89
N LYS A 70 7.28 6.83 21.13
CA LYS A 70 8.74 7.10 21.04
C LYS A 70 9.26 7.73 22.32
N THR A 71 8.56 8.74 22.83
CA THR A 71 8.87 9.41 24.11
C THR A 71 8.78 8.43 25.28
N CYS A 72 7.74 7.61 25.31
CA CYS A 72 7.59 6.53 26.27
C CYS A 72 8.74 5.52 26.22
N SER A 73 9.12 5.06 25.02
CA SER A 73 10.23 4.12 24.87
C SER A 73 11.56 4.72 25.32
N TYR A 74 11.73 6.05 25.19
CA TYR A 74 12.88 6.77 25.73
C TYR A 74 12.87 6.75 27.27
N TYR A 75 11.76 7.12 27.92
CA TYR A 75 11.67 7.13 29.38
C TYR A 75 11.89 5.76 30.00
N ILE A 76 11.21 4.72 29.47
CA ILE A 76 11.37 3.34 29.93
C ILE A 76 12.83 2.89 29.82
N ARG A 77 13.48 3.15 28.67
CA ARG A 77 14.88 2.76 28.47
C ARG A 77 15.82 3.52 29.41
N ARG A 78 15.66 4.84 29.52
CA ARG A 78 16.54 5.68 30.34
C ARG A 78 16.42 5.33 31.81
N ARG A 79 15.21 5.05 32.29
CA ARG A 79 14.98 4.60 33.67
C ARG A 79 15.67 3.26 33.93
N ALA A 80 15.49 2.27 33.05
CA ALA A 80 16.18 0.97 33.18
C ALA A 80 17.71 1.07 33.13
N GLU A 81 18.26 2.00 32.34
CA GLU A 81 19.71 2.30 32.32
C GLU A 81 20.19 2.84 33.67
N LEU A 82 19.44 3.76 34.28
CA LEU A 82 19.78 4.37 35.57
C LEU A 82 19.59 3.41 36.75
N GLU A 83 18.51 2.63 36.76
CA GLU A 83 18.29 1.57 37.76
C GLU A 83 19.43 0.55 37.74
N LYS A 84 19.83 0.10 36.54
CA LYS A 84 20.98 -0.81 36.37
C LYS A 84 22.31 -0.17 36.77
N ALA A 85 22.47 1.14 36.59
CA ALA A 85 23.66 1.85 37.05
C ALA A 85 23.68 1.95 38.59
N LEU A 86 22.53 2.16 39.22
CA LEU A 86 22.36 2.20 40.67
C LEU A 86 22.64 0.83 41.30
N GLU A 87 22.15 -0.27 40.71
CA GLU A 87 22.43 -1.64 41.16
C GLU A 87 23.92 -2.00 41.14
N ARG A 88 24.69 -1.36 40.25
CA ARG A 88 26.14 -1.60 40.08
C ARG A 88 26.99 -0.65 40.89
N ALA A 89 26.40 0.36 41.51
CA ALA A 89 27.14 1.31 42.32
C ALA A 89 27.43 0.68 43.70
N ASP A 90 28.70 0.67 44.10
CA ASP A 90 29.12 0.15 45.41
C ASP A 90 28.59 1.00 46.60
N TYR A 91 28.06 2.20 46.33
CA TYR A 91 27.47 3.10 47.30
C TYR A 91 26.24 3.83 46.71
N TYR A 92 25.35 4.32 47.57
CA TYR A 92 24.15 5.09 47.20
C TYR A 92 24.54 6.35 46.38
N ASP A 93 24.39 6.33 45.05
CA ASP A 93 24.69 7.47 44.19
C ASP A 93 23.46 8.42 44.11
N GLU A 94 23.49 9.48 44.92
CA GLU A 94 22.45 10.51 44.95
C GLU A 94 22.21 11.18 43.59
N ARG A 95 23.20 11.23 42.70
CA ARG A 95 23.04 11.85 41.37
C ARG A 95 22.16 10.99 40.47
N ILE A 96 22.33 9.66 40.56
CA ILE A 96 21.50 8.71 39.81
C ILE A 96 20.06 8.75 40.32
N LEU A 97 19.86 8.83 41.63
CA LEU A 97 18.54 8.98 42.24
C LEU A 97 17.84 10.28 41.81
N GLN A 98 18.56 11.42 41.82
CA GLN A 98 18.02 12.69 41.33
C GLN A 98 17.68 12.68 39.83
N GLU A 99 18.37 11.88 39.01
CA GLU A 99 17.98 11.69 37.61
C GLU A 99 16.78 10.75 37.45
N LEU A 100 16.68 9.69 38.28
CA LEU A 100 15.53 8.79 38.29
C LEU A 100 14.23 9.52 38.65
N ASP A 101 14.28 10.42 39.64
CA ASP A 101 13.13 11.24 40.05
C ASP A 101 12.62 12.19 38.95
N LYS A 102 13.47 12.53 37.97
CA LYS A 102 13.10 13.38 36.82
C LYS A 102 12.45 12.60 35.68
N ILE A 103 12.47 11.26 35.73
CA ILE A 103 11.94 10.41 34.66
C ILE A 103 10.58 9.86 35.10
N PRO A 104 9.51 10.21 34.38
CA PRO A 104 8.18 9.76 34.75
C PRO A 104 8.07 8.24 34.64
N ILE A 105 7.21 7.65 35.47
CA ILE A 105 6.91 6.22 35.40
C ILE A 105 5.91 6.02 34.26
N CYS A 106 6.28 5.19 33.30
CA CYS A 106 5.52 5.02 32.06
C CYS A 106 4.98 3.60 31.91
N GLU A 107 3.71 3.49 31.57
CA GLU A 107 3.06 2.23 31.19
C GLU A 107 2.64 2.27 29.71
N LYS A 108 2.92 1.18 29.00
CA LYS A 108 2.50 1.00 27.60
C LYS A 108 1.08 0.46 27.56
N MET A 109 0.21 1.20 26.91
CA MET A 109 -1.17 0.80 26.66
C MET A 109 -1.32 0.34 25.22
N SER A 110 -2.01 -0.77 25.02
CA SER A 110 -2.35 -1.27 23.68
C SER A 110 -3.79 -1.75 23.64
N ASN A 111 -4.58 -1.20 22.72
CA ASN A 111 -5.89 -1.75 22.38
C ASN A 111 -5.81 -2.44 21.02
N LYS A 112 -6.34 -3.66 20.94
CA LYS A 112 -6.40 -4.43 19.70
C LYS A 112 -7.84 -4.72 19.35
N GLU A 113 -8.24 -4.28 18.18
CA GLU A 113 -9.57 -4.51 17.63
C GLU A 113 -9.47 -5.27 16.31
N GLU A 114 -10.42 -6.18 16.07
CA GLU A 114 -10.58 -6.88 14.80
C GLU A 114 -11.99 -6.63 14.28
N TYR A 115 -12.08 -6.14 13.05
CA TYR A 115 -13.35 -5.81 12.40
C TYR A 115 -13.25 -6.04 10.89
N PHE A 116 -14.38 -6.15 10.19
CA PHE A 116 -14.37 -6.26 8.73
C PHE A 116 -13.83 -4.98 8.10
N ALA A 117 -12.97 -5.14 7.10
CA ALA A 117 -12.47 -4.03 6.30
C ALA A 117 -13.66 -3.34 5.68
N ARG A 118 -13.90 -2.11 6.11
CA ARG A 118 -14.97 -1.32 5.53
C ARG A 118 -14.58 -0.94 4.09
N HIS A 119 -15.48 -1.19 3.15
CA HIS A 119 -15.28 -0.92 1.72
C HIS A 119 -15.57 0.54 1.33
N HIS A 120 -16.38 1.22 2.14
CA HIS A 120 -16.95 2.54 1.85
C HIS A 120 -16.03 3.71 2.27
N GLY A 121 -16.27 4.96 1.88
CA GLY A 121 -15.63 6.16 2.48
C GLY A 121 -14.14 6.34 2.28
N GLY A 122 -13.74 6.34 1.02
CA GLY A 122 -12.35 6.43 0.58
C GLY A 122 -11.83 5.07 0.15
N VAL A 123 -11.08 5.04 -0.95
CA VAL A 123 -10.47 3.79 -1.43
C VAL A 123 -9.56 3.23 -0.34
N ASN A 124 -9.77 1.98 0.06
CA ASN A 124 -8.80 1.25 0.86
C ASN A 124 -7.56 0.93 0.00
N ILE A 125 -6.66 1.91 -0.11
CA ILE A 125 -5.47 1.89 -0.96
C ILE A 125 -4.64 0.61 -0.82
N ASN A 126 -4.51 0.11 0.41
CA ASN A 126 -3.70 -1.06 0.68
C ASN A 126 -4.32 -2.32 0.09
N LEU A 127 -5.64 -2.51 0.28
CA LEU A 127 -6.37 -3.63 -0.31
C LEU A 127 -6.49 -3.49 -1.83
N TRP A 128 -6.84 -2.30 -2.33
CA TRP A 128 -6.85 -2.00 -3.76
C TRP A 128 -5.52 -2.35 -4.43
N TRP A 129 -4.39 -1.85 -3.89
CA TRP A 129 -3.06 -2.12 -4.45
C TRP A 129 -2.67 -3.60 -4.31
N TYR A 130 -3.03 -4.23 -3.20
CA TYR A 130 -2.84 -5.67 -3.01
C TYR A 130 -3.56 -6.46 -4.11
N TYR A 131 -4.84 -6.16 -4.38
CA TYR A 131 -5.62 -6.89 -5.38
C TYR A 131 -5.15 -6.64 -6.80
N ILE A 132 -4.80 -5.40 -7.16
CA ILE A 132 -4.18 -5.11 -8.47
C ILE A 132 -2.88 -5.91 -8.64
N TYR A 133 -1.98 -5.83 -7.65
CA TYR A 133 -0.66 -6.44 -7.74
C TYR A 133 -0.74 -7.98 -7.76
N THR A 134 -1.64 -8.56 -6.97
CA THR A 134 -1.86 -10.02 -6.98
C THR A 134 -2.60 -10.49 -8.22
N ALA A 135 -3.58 -9.73 -8.75
CA ALA A 135 -4.21 -10.01 -10.03
C ALA A 135 -3.18 -10.05 -11.15
N ALA A 136 -2.29 -9.05 -11.23
CA ALA A 136 -1.22 -9.00 -12.21
C ALA A 136 -0.29 -10.24 -12.10
N LYS A 137 0.04 -10.66 -10.87
CA LYS A 137 0.85 -11.86 -10.64
C LYS A 137 0.16 -13.14 -11.13
N GLU A 138 -1.11 -13.35 -10.80
CA GLU A 138 -1.85 -14.53 -11.26
C GLU A 138 -2.01 -14.52 -12.80
N CYS A 139 -2.24 -13.35 -13.40
CA CYS A 139 -2.31 -13.20 -14.86
C CYS A 139 -1.01 -13.61 -15.55
N LEU A 140 0.13 -13.23 -14.98
CA LEU A 140 1.46 -13.55 -15.52
C LEU A 140 1.83 -15.04 -15.33
N ARG A 141 1.02 -15.79 -14.58
CA ARG A 141 1.15 -17.23 -14.33
C ARG A 141 0.10 -18.05 -15.07
N ASP A 142 -0.64 -17.42 -15.98
CA ASP A 142 -1.72 -18.04 -16.74
C ASP A 142 -2.87 -18.60 -15.85
N ARG A 143 -3.00 -18.08 -14.62
CA ARG A 143 -4.09 -18.38 -13.69
C ARG A 143 -5.20 -17.34 -13.86
N PHE A 144 -5.85 -17.42 -15.01
CA PHE A 144 -6.79 -16.39 -15.45
C PHE A 144 -8.02 -16.28 -14.55
N GLY A 145 -8.54 -17.38 -14.00
CA GLY A 145 -9.67 -17.34 -13.06
C GLY A 145 -9.36 -16.48 -11.84
N GLU A 146 -8.28 -16.79 -11.11
CA GLU A 146 -7.86 -16.03 -9.92
C GLU A 146 -7.45 -14.59 -10.26
N CYS A 147 -6.82 -14.38 -11.43
CA CYS A 147 -6.51 -13.05 -11.93
C CYS A 147 -7.77 -12.18 -12.02
N ILE A 148 -8.80 -12.69 -12.70
CA ILE A 148 -10.02 -11.93 -12.97
C ILE A 148 -10.79 -11.67 -11.67
N VAL A 149 -10.91 -12.66 -10.79
CA VAL A 149 -11.57 -12.47 -9.49
C VAL A 149 -10.85 -11.41 -8.65
N ARG A 150 -9.51 -11.45 -8.58
CA ARG A 150 -8.73 -10.42 -7.85
C ARG A 150 -8.87 -9.05 -8.49
N LEU A 151 -8.91 -8.96 -9.81
CA LEU A 151 -9.12 -7.69 -10.52
C LEU A 151 -10.52 -7.12 -10.22
N ALA A 152 -11.54 -7.98 -10.17
CA ALA A 152 -12.90 -7.59 -9.79
C ALA A 152 -12.94 -7.00 -8.37
N ARG A 153 -12.27 -7.64 -7.40
CA ARG A 153 -12.12 -7.09 -6.04
C ARG A 153 -11.43 -5.71 -6.03
N ALA A 154 -10.41 -5.51 -6.85
CA ALA A 154 -9.76 -4.19 -6.96
C ALA A 154 -10.69 -3.11 -7.52
N ILE A 155 -11.52 -3.46 -8.52
CA ILE A 155 -12.50 -2.54 -9.11
C ILE A 155 -13.55 -2.14 -8.09
N HIS A 156 -14.04 -3.09 -7.31
CA HIS A 156 -14.97 -2.82 -6.21
C HIS A 156 -14.42 -1.79 -5.22
N TYR A 157 -13.22 -2.01 -4.66
CA TYR A 157 -12.59 -1.00 -3.78
C TYR A 157 -12.39 0.36 -4.44
N ALA A 158 -12.22 0.41 -5.76
CA ALA A 158 -12.06 1.64 -6.51
C ALA A 158 -13.40 2.37 -6.71
N GLN A 159 -14.50 1.63 -6.89
CA GLN A 159 -15.85 2.16 -7.08
C GLN A 159 -16.50 2.59 -5.76
N ASP A 160 -16.23 1.90 -4.65
CA ASP A 160 -16.76 2.30 -3.34
C ASP A 160 -16.06 3.52 -2.74
N GLY A 161 -14.83 3.78 -3.19
CA GLY A 161 -13.98 4.81 -2.62
C GLY A 161 -14.57 6.24 -2.65
N PRO A 162 -15.17 6.70 -3.75
CA PRO A 162 -15.75 8.04 -3.86
C PRO A 162 -17.02 8.27 -3.03
N LEU A 163 -17.68 7.20 -2.56
CA LEU A 163 -18.95 7.31 -1.83
C LEU A 163 -18.74 7.98 -0.47
N ALA A 164 -19.53 9.02 -0.17
CA ALA A 164 -19.32 9.85 0.99
C ALA A 164 -19.72 9.10 2.28
N ARG A 165 -18.93 9.29 3.34
CA ARG A 165 -19.28 8.84 4.71
C ARG A 165 -19.78 9.95 5.61
N TYR A 166 -19.66 11.18 5.13
CA TYR A 166 -20.12 12.34 5.85
C TYR A 166 -20.70 13.37 4.90
N LEU A 167 -21.73 14.04 5.39
CA LEU A 167 -22.45 15.09 4.69
C LEU A 167 -22.29 16.31 5.58
N VAL A 168 -21.73 17.36 4.99
CA VAL A 168 -21.59 18.64 5.66
C VAL A 168 -22.86 19.41 5.36
N ILE A 169 -23.74 19.51 6.34
CA ILE A 169 -24.94 20.35 6.23
C ILE A 169 -24.57 21.72 6.78
N GLU A 170 -24.60 22.74 5.92
CA GLU A 170 -24.50 24.13 6.36
C GLU A 170 -25.80 24.55 7.04
N GLY A 171 -25.77 24.74 8.35
CA GLY A 171 -26.86 25.33 9.12
C GLY A 171 -26.68 26.83 9.29
N ALA A 172 -27.73 27.51 9.75
CA ALA A 172 -27.73 28.97 9.95
C ALA A 172 -26.69 29.49 10.98
N LEU A 173 -26.06 28.59 11.76
CA LEU A 173 -25.13 28.94 12.85
C LEU A 173 -23.80 28.16 12.81
N ASP A 174 -23.70 27.02 12.11
CA ASP A 174 -22.46 26.24 11.99
C ASP A 174 -22.56 25.14 10.90
N LYS A 175 -21.43 24.48 10.58
CA LYS A 175 -21.32 23.30 9.72
C LYS A 175 -21.47 22.02 10.56
N TYR A 176 -22.46 21.20 10.25
CA TYR A 176 -22.67 19.91 10.92
C TYR A 176 -22.13 18.77 10.05
N GLU A 177 -21.14 18.03 10.56
CA GLU A 177 -20.62 16.81 9.93
C GLU A 177 -21.38 15.58 10.46
N ILE A 178 -22.26 14.99 9.66
CA ILE A 178 -22.95 13.74 10.03
C ILE A 178 -22.07 12.58 9.59
N ARG A 179 -21.49 11.80 10.52
CA ARG A 179 -20.72 10.58 10.20
C ARG A 179 -21.58 9.35 10.42
N ARG A 180 -22.15 8.76 9.37
CA ARG A 180 -22.84 7.46 9.48
C ARG A 180 -22.70 6.63 8.22
N ASP A 181 -22.46 5.33 8.41
CA ASP A 181 -22.47 4.32 7.34
C ASP A 181 -23.86 4.31 6.62
N GLU A 182 -24.93 4.76 7.27
CA GLU A 182 -26.26 4.99 6.67
C GLU A 182 -26.23 5.93 5.45
N MET A 183 -25.26 6.85 5.38
CA MET A 183 -25.17 7.81 4.28
C MET A 183 -24.63 7.22 2.99
N HIS A 184 -23.77 6.21 3.12
CA HIS A 184 -23.29 5.44 1.99
C HIS A 184 -24.47 4.77 1.26
N ASP A 185 -25.32 4.08 2.02
CA ASP A 185 -26.48 3.39 1.46
C ASP A 185 -27.46 4.39 0.83
N ILE A 186 -27.63 5.57 1.44
CA ILE A 186 -28.44 6.67 0.87
C ILE A 186 -27.84 7.19 -0.44
N ASP A 187 -26.53 7.40 -0.49
CA ASP A 187 -25.82 7.86 -1.69
C ASP A 187 -25.88 6.82 -2.80
N GLU A 188 -25.74 5.53 -2.49
CA GLU A 188 -25.93 4.44 -3.45
C GLU A 188 -27.36 4.43 -4.01
N ILE A 189 -28.38 4.55 -3.14
CA ILE A 189 -29.79 4.64 -3.56
C ILE A 189 -29.97 5.82 -4.53
N ALA A 190 -29.39 6.97 -4.21
CA ALA A 190 -29.50 8.19 -5.02
C ALA A 190 -28.74 8.09 -6.35
N LEU A 191 -27.51 7.54 -6.32
CA LEU A 191 -26.69 7.27 -7.49
C LEU A 191 -27.38 6.30 -8.44
N SER A 192 -27.97 5.22 -7.93
CA SER A 192 -28.68 4.26 -8.75
C SER A 192 -29.83 4.90 -9.54
N ARG A 193 -30.54 5.86 -8.93
CA ARG A 193 -31.59 6.63 -9.63
C ARG A 193 -31.01 7.51 -10.73
N ILE A 194 -29.85 8.14 -10.50
CA ILE A 194 -29.16 8.97 -11.49
C ILE A 194 -28.65 8.09 -12.64
N ILE A 195 -28.02 6.96 -12.35
CA ILE A 195 -27.51 6.01 -13.35
C ILE A 195 -28.64 5.55 -14.29
N ARG A 196 -29.79 5.17 -13.72
CA ARG A 196 -30.95 4.72 -14.49
C ARG A 196 -31.62 5.81 -15.32
N ARG A 197 -31.54 7.08 -14.91
CA ARG A 197 -32.24 8.20 -15.58
C ARG A 197 -31.36 8.97 -16.55
N ASP A 198 -30.10 9.22 -16.18
CA ASP A 198 -29.33 10.33 -16.74
C ASP A 198 -27.95 9.93 -17.29
N LEU A 199 -27.48 8.70 -17.09
CA LEU A 199 -26.13 8.30 -17.55
C LEU A 199 -25.96 8.36 -19.08
N GLY A 200 -27.05 8.17 -19.83
CA GLY A 200 -27.07 8.33 -21.28
C GLY A 200 -26.87 9.77 -21.77
N THR A 201 -26.98 10.77 -20.89
CA THR A 201 -26.74 12.20 -21.19
C THR A 201 -25.40 12.69 -20.65
N PHE A 202 -24.71 11.86 -19.88
CA PHE A 202 -23.46 12.19 -19.22
C PHE A 202 -22.26 11.96 -20.15
N ASP A 203 -21.30 12.88 -20.21
CA ASP A 203 -20.03 12.64 -20.91
C ASP A 203 -19.15 11.67 -20.10
N VAL A 204 -19.42 10.39 -20.26
CA VAL A 204 -18.67 9.30 -19.64
C VAL A 204 -17.24 9.20 -20.16
N MET A 205 -16.94 9.74 -21.35
CA MET A 205 -15.62 9.60 -21.96
C MET A 205 -14.58 10.49 -21.30
N GLU A 206 -14.97 11.66 -20.82
CA GLU A 206 -14.08 12.56 -20.10
C GLU A 206 -13.45 11.90 -18.85
N PRO A 207 -14.20 11.37 -17.86
CA PRO A 207 -13.62 10.69 -16.70
C PRO A 207 -12.84 9.43 -17.08
N ILE A 208 -13.29 8.66 -18.08
CA ILE A 208 -12.54 7.47 -18.55
C ILE A 208 -11.16 7.86 -19.05
N ARG A 209 -11.08 8.90 -19.90
CA ARG A 209 -9.81 9.42 -20.42
C ARG A 209 -8.92 9.96 -19.30
N ARG A 210 -9.47 10.68 -18.32
CA ARG A 210 -8.71 11.15 -17.16
C ARG A 210 -8.08 9.98 -16.40
N GLY A 211 -8.87 8.97 -16.04
CA GLY A 211 -8.40 7.79 -15.30
C GLY A 211 -7.30 7.04 -16.04
N ALA A 212 -7.52 6.77 -17.33
CA ALA A 212 -6.55 6.12 -18.19
C ALA A 212 -5.23 6.93 -18.31
N ASN A 213 -5.34 8.24 -18.54
CA ASN A 213 -4.18 9.12 -18.68
C ASN A 213 -3.35 9.20 -17.39
N ILE A 214 -4.00 9.20 -16.22
CA ILE A 214 -3.27 9.20 -14.94
C ILE A 214 -2.50 7.88 -14.80
N ALA A 215 -3.13 6.73 -15.07
CA ALA A 215 -2.48 5.44 -14.97
C ALA A 215 -1.27 5.30 -15.92
N ILE A 216 -1.39 5.77 -17.17
CA ILE A 216 -0.31 5.73 -18.17
C ILE A 216 0.87 6.63 -17.79
N LYS A 217 0.61 7.84 -17.29
CA LYS A 217 1.66 8.81 -16.95
C LYS A 217 2.46 8.41 -15.71
N GLU A 218 1.88 7.59 -14.84
CA GLU A 218 2.55 7.09 -13.66
C GLU A 218 3.55 5.97 -13.97
N ARG A 219 4.56 5.81 -13.10
CA ARG A 219 5.39 4.59 -13.14
C ARG A 219 4.50 3.36 -12.80
N PRO A 220 4.74 2.18 -13.41
CA PRO A 220 3.87 1.01 -13.21
C PRO A 220 3.66 0.61 -11.74
N PHE A 221 4.73 0.60 -10.94
CA PHE A 221 4.69 0.21 -9.51
C PHE A 221 4.51 1.40 -8.55
N ARG A 222 4.06 2.55 -9.03
CA ARG A 222 3.71 3.71 -8.20
C ARG A 222 2.31 4.15 -8.51
N TYR A 223 1.59 4.63 -7.51
CA TYR A 223 0.25 5.16 -7.69
C TYR A 223 0.10 6.46 -6.88
N ASN A 224 -0.69 7.38 -7.39
CA ASN A 224 -0.99 8.62 -6.68
C ASN A 224 -1.99 8.35 -5.56
N ARG A 225 -1.58 8.54 -4.30
CA ARG A 225 -2.48 8.43 -3.14
C ARG A 225 -3.53 9.54 -3.06
N SER A 226 -3.32 10.66 -3.75
CA SER A 226 -4.26 11.80 -3.75
C SER A 226 -5.36 11.73 -4.80
N ILE A 227 -5.35 10.71 -5.67
CA ILE A 227 -6.43 10.44 -6.65
C ILE A 227 -7.73 9.97 -5.96
N MET A 228 -7.77 9.95 -4.63
CA MET A 228 -8.81 9.29 -3.83
C MET A 228 -9.42 10.27 -2.83
N LYS A 229 -9.82 11.45 -3.32
CA LYS A 229 -10.66 12.38 -2.56
C LYS A 229 -12.12 11.97 -2.68
N THR A 230 -12.86 12.12 -1.60
CA THR A 230 -14.32 12.05 -1.59
C THR A 230 -14.87 13.31 -2.26
N GLU A 231 -15.94 13.14 -3.05
CA GLU A 231 -16.59 14.24 -3.77
C GLU A 231 -17.85 14.71 -3.03
N GLU A 232 -18.23 15.96 -3.24
CA GLU A 232 -19.34 16.61 -2.51
C GLU A 232 -20.70 16.42 -3.19
N THR A 233 -20.73 16.06 -4.49
CA THR A 233 -21.99 15.90 -5.27
C THR A 233 -22.12 14.49 -5.86
N LEU A 234 -23.34 13.98 -5.97
CA LEU A 234 -23.61 12.64 -6.53
C LEU A 234 -23.10 12.48 -7.98
N ILE A 235 -23.18 13.53 -8.79
CA ILE A 235 -22.70 13.48 -10.18
C ILE A 235 -21.17 13.37 -10.22
N ASP A 236 -20.47 14.09 -9.35
CA ASP A 236 -19.01 14.02 -9.28
C ASP A 236 -18.55 12.70 -8.66
N THR A 237 -19.30 12.15 -7.70
CA THR A 237 -19.12 10.78 -7.22
C THR A 237 -19.21 9.76 -8.34
N LEU A 238 -20.26 9.81 -9.17
CA LEU A 238 -20.40 8.94 -10.34
C LEU A 238 -19.24 9.09 -11.34
N LYS A 239 -18.84 10.32 -11.67
CA LYS A 239 -17.65 10.59 -12.50
C LYS A 239 -16.40 9.97 -11.91
N ARG A 240 -16.24 10.07 -10.60
CA ARG A 240 -15.09 9.53 -9.87
C ARG A 240 -15.08 8.00 -9.89
N MET A 241 -16.22 7.36 -9.72
CA MET A 241 -16.35 5.89 -9.84
C MET A 241 -15.91 5.42 -11.23
N ILE A 242 -16.38 6.09 -12.29
CA ILE A 242 -16.00 5.81 -13.68
C ILE A 242 -14.49 6.04 -13.89
N GLU A 243 -13.96 7.17 -13.41
CA GLU A 243 -12.54 7.51 -13.50
C GLU A 243 -11.66 6.48 -12.80
N LEU A 244 -12.00 6.08 -11.57
CA LEU A 244 -11.24 5.14 -10.77
C LEU A 244 -11.33 3.70 -11.30
N THR A 245 -12.47 3.33 -11.91
CA THR A 245 -12.61 2.05 -12.63
C THR A 245 -11.65 2.02 -13.82
N SER A 246 -11.65 3.08 -14.64
CA SER A 246 -10.72 3.22 -15.78
C SER A 246 -9.26 3.20 -15.32
N TYR A 247 -8.93 3.98 -14.29
CA TYR A 247 -7.60 4.01 -13.68
C TYR A 247 -7.15 2.61 -13.23
N THR A 248 -8.01 1.86 -12.53
CA THR A 248 -7.70 0.52 -12.00
C THR A 248 -7.40 -0.48 -13.12
N LEU A 249 -8.26 -0.54 -14.14
CA LEU A 249 -8.09 -1.43 -15.30
C LEU A 249 -6.80 -1.11 -16.06
N VAL A 250 -6.55 0.18 -16.35
CA VAL A 250 -5.35 0.61 -17.06
C VAL A 250 -4.10 0.40 -16.21
N LYS A 251 -4.17 0.59 -14.89
CA LYS A 251 -3.04 0.36 -13.99
C LYS A 251 -2.61 -1.10 -13.95
N PHE A 252 -3.58 -2.01 -13.86
CA PHE A 252 -3.36 -3.45 -13.97
C PHE A 252 -2.72 -3.81 -15.33
N ASN A 253 -3.23 -3.23 -16.42
CA ASN A 253 -2.67 -3.44 -17.75
C ASN A 253 -1.22 -2.96 -17.86
N GLU A 254 -0.90 -1.77 -17.33
CA GLU A 254 0.48 -1.25 -17.38
C GLU A 254 1.46 -2.07 -16.54
N LEU A 255 1.02 -2.67 -15.41
CA LEU A 255 1.83 -3.61 -14.64
C LEU A 255 2.16 -4.87 -15.45
N THR A 256 1.14 -5.52 -16.02
CA THR A 256 1.31 -6.77 -16.79
C THR A 256 2.14 -6.53 -18.05
N ARG A 257 1.92 -5.42 -18.75
CA ARG A 257 2.72 -5.01 -19.92
C ARG A 257 4.16 -4.71 -19.56
N TYR A 258 4.41 -3.99 -18.48
CA TYR A 258 5.77 -3.69 -18.03
C TYR A 258 6.54 -4.98 -17.76
N GLU A 259 5.95 -5.92 -17.02
CA GLU A 259 6.57 -7.21 -16.73
C GLU A 259 6.86 -8.02 -18.00
N ARG A 260 5.87 -8.19 -18.87
CA ARG A 260 6.04 -8.94 -20.12
C ARG A 260 7.17 -8.37 -20.99
N ARG A 261 7.25 -7.05 -21.12
CA ARG A 261 8.29 -6.38 -21.95
C ARG A 261 9.67 -6.38 -21.31
N ASN A 262 9.76 -6.33 -19.99
CA ASN A 262 11.03 -6.16 -19.28
C ASN A 262 11.52 -7.44 -18.60
N ARG A 263 10.82 -8.57 -18.73
CA ARG A 263 11.15 -9.83 -18.04
C ARG A 263 12.62 -10.20 -18.11
N GLU A 264 13.20 -10.27 -19.31
CA GLU A 264 14.62 -10.60 -19.48
C GLU A 264 15.54 -9.56 -18.82
N ARG A 265 15.22 -8.28 -18.98
CA ARG A 265 15.99 -7.19 -18.38
C ARG A 265 15.97 -7.27 -16.86
N ILE A 266 14.81 -7.53 -16.26
CA ILE A 266 14.65 -7.70 -14.80
C ILE A 266 15.49 -8.89 -14.32
N ILE A 267 15.48 -10.01 -15.03
CA ILE A 267 16.30 -11.19 -14.70
C ILE A 267 17.79 -10.87 -14.79
N ARG A 268 18.24 -10.20 -15.87
CA ARG A 268 19.65 -9.80 -16.03
C ARG A 268 20.08 -8.84 -14.91
N LEU A 269 19.24 -7.88 -14.53
CA LEU A 269 19.50 -6.97 -13.41
C LEU A 269 19.53 -7.72 -12.06
N ASP A 270 18.69 -8.75 -11.87
CA ASP A 270 18.73 -9.62 -10.67
C ASP A 270 20.02 -10.44 -10.59
N ILE A 271 20.57 -10.87 -11.73
CA ILE A 271 21.87 -11.55 -11.77
C ILE A 271 23.00 -10.56 -11.47
N LEU A 272 22.99 -9.40 -12.14
CA LEU A 272 24.01 -8.37 -11.96
C LEU A 272 24.06 -7.86 -10.51
N ARG A 273 22.92 -7.59 -9.87
CA ARG A 273 22.90 -7.16 -8.46
C ARG A 273 23.53 -8.21 -7.54
N LYS A 274 23.28 -9.52 -7.78
CA LYS A 274 23.84 -10.60 -6.97
C LYS A 274 25.35 -10.69 -7.14
N LEU A 275 25.84 -10.52 -8.37
CA LEU A 275 27.27 -10.47 -8.65
C LEU A 275 27.93 -9.28 -7.94
N LEU A 276 27.38 -8.08 -8.07
CA LEU A 276 27.91 -6.88 -7.40
C LEU A 276 27.91 -7.02 -5.88
N MET A 277 26.83 -7.58 -5.31
CA MET A 277 26.78 -7.88 -3.88
C MET A 277 27.88 -8.86 -3.47
N GLY A 278 28.08 -9.92 -4.25
CA GLY A 278 29.13 -10.92 -4.02
C GLY A 278 30.53 -10.31 -4.08
N PHE A 279 30.84 -9.55 -5.14
CA PHE A 279 32.12 -8.86 -5.27
C PHE A 279 32.36 -7.88 -4.13
N GLY A 280 31.36 -7.08 -3.76
CA GLY A 280 31.49 -6.14 -2.65
C GLY A 280 31.78 -6.81 -1.32
N PHE A 281 31.17 -7.97 -1.04
CA PHE A 281 31.50 -8.75 0.16
C PHE A 281 32.89 -9.39 0.09
N VAL A 282 33.30 -9.93 -1.05
CA VAL A 282 34.64 -10.51 -1.23
C VAL A 282 35.72 -9.45 -1.02
N ASP A 283 35.53 -8.24 -1.56
CA ASP A 283 36.45 -7.11 -1.36
C ASP A 283 36.54 -6.70 0.11
N LEU A 284 35.41 -6.65 0.82
CA LEU A 284 35.39 -6.36 2.27
C LEU A 284 36.06 -7.46 3.10
N VAL A 285 35.89 -8.73 2.75
CA VAL A 285 36.55 -9.84 3.43
C VAL A 285 38.06 -9.80 3.16
N TYR A 286 38.47 -9.64 1.91
CA TYR A 286 39.88 -9.54 1.53
C TYR A 286 40.57 -8.37 2.26
N THR A 287 39.88 -7.25 2.43
CA THR A 287 40.41 -6.10 3.16
C THR A 287 40.58 -6.32 4.68
N VAL A 288 39.84 -7.24 5.27
CA VAL A 288 40.02 -7.61 6.69
C VAL A 288 41.15 -8.61 6.87
N PHE A 289 41.34 -9.55 5.94
CA PHE A 289 42.32 -10.64 6.07
C PHE A 289 43.70 -10.35 5.45
N ALA A 290 43.81 -9.50 4.43
CA ALA A 290 45.09 -9.18 3.79
C ALA A 290 46.15 -8.53 4.72
N PRO A 291 45.80 -7.66 5.69
CA PRO A 291 46.76 -7.07 6.63
C PRO A 291 47.30 -8.08 7.64
N ALA A 292 46.55 -9.13 7.95
CA ALA A 292 46.98 -10.20 8.85
C ALA A 292 48.07 -11.08 8.22
N LEU A 293 48.22 -11.04 6.88
CA LEU A 293 49.19 -11.84 6.12
C LEU A 293 50.37 -11.01 5.59
N THR A 294 50.28 -9.68 5.55
CA THR A 294 51.30 -8.81 4.94
C THR A 294 51.73 -7.70 5.93
N HIS A 295 52.83 -7.92 6.64
CA HIS A 295 53.36 -7.07 7.72
C HIS A 295 53.94 -5.69 7.27
N HIS A 296 53.32 -4.95 6.33
CA HIS A 296 53.89 -3.68 5.83
C HIS A 296 52.96 -2.46 5.87
N LEU A 297 53.51 -1.32 6.33
CA LEU A 297 52.85 -0.02 6.52
C LEU A 297 52.36 0.69 5.23
N VAL A 298 52.63 0.17 4.04
CA VAL A 298 52.20 0.77 2.74
C VAL A 298 50.76 0.35 2.37
N VAL A 299 50.14 -0.47 3.20
CA VAL A 299 48.85 -1.14 2.96
C VAL A 299 47.64 -0.20 3.19
N SER A 300 47.76 0.93 3.88
CA SER A 300 46.59 1.70 4.37
C SER A 300 45.75 2.37 3.25
N THR A 301 46.37 3.00 2.26
CA THR A 301 45.63 3.75 1.22
C THR A 301 44.97 2.83 0.20
N TRP A 302 45.66 1.78 -0.25
CA TRP A 302 45.12 0.79 -1.19
C TRP A 302 43.95 0.00 -0.58
N MET A 303 44.04 -0.31 0.70
CA MET A 303 42.96 -0.99 1.43
C MET A 303 41.76 -0.09 1.66
N ALA A 304 41.98 1.20 1.96
CA ALA A 304 40.90 2.18 2.00
C ALA A 304 40.15 2.25 0.66
N TRP A 305 40.87 2.22 -0.47
CA TRP A 305 40.25 2.19 -1.80
C TRP A 305 39.45 0.91 -2.05
N LEU A 306 39.96 -0.27 -1.67
CA LEU A 306 39.23 -1.54 -1.79
C LEU A 306 37.96 -1.55 -0.93
N ILE A 307 37.99 -0.99 0.29
CA ILE A 307 36.80 -0.82 1.13
C ILE A 307 35.78 0.09 0.43
N VAL A 308 36.22 1.22 -0.11
CA VAL A 308 35.35 2.16 -0.82
C VAL A 308 34.72 1.51 -2.06
N ILE A 309 35.49 0.76 -2.85
CA ILE A 309 35.00 0.04 -4.03
C ILE A 309 34.00 -1.05 -3.63
N GLY A 310 34.32 -1.87 -2.62
CA GLY A 310 33.44 -2.92 -2.12
C GLY A 310 32.11 -2.36 -1.59
N LEU A 311 32.15 -1.27 -0.81
CA LEU A 311 30.96 -0.56 -0.35
C LEU A 311 30.16 0.03 -1.52
N ALA A 312 30.82 0.61 -2.54
CA ALA A 312 30.15 1.13 -3.72
C ALA A 312 29.40 0.04 -4.49
N PHE A 313 29.97 -1.17 -4.62
CA PHE A 313 29.28 -2.31 -5.22
C PHE A 313 28.05 -2.76 -4.42
N ILE A 314 28.14 -2.80 -3.09
CA ILE A 314 27.00 -3.13 -2.22
C ILE A 314 25.89 -2.09 -2.35
N VAL A 315 26.24 -0.80 -2.30
CA VAL A 315 25.25 0.30 -2.44
C VAL A 315 24.60 0.27 -3.82
N ALA A 316 25.38 0.09 -4.89
CA ALA A 316 24.85 0.00 -6.26
C ALA A 316 23.91 -1.21 -6.40
N SER A 317 24.28 -2.37 -5.82
CA SER A 317 23.44 -3.56 -5.78
C SER A 317 22.11 -3.31 -5.06
N GLN A 318 22.14 -2.60 -3.92
CA GLN A 318 20.94 -2.28 -3.14
C GLN A 318 20.02 -1.31 -3.90
N LEU A 319 20.57 -0.27 -4.53
CA LEU A 319 19.80 0.65 -5.36
C LEU A 319 19.16 -0.06 -6.56
N MET A 320 19.89 -0.97 -7.20
CA MET A 320 19.35 -1.82 -8.25
C MET A 320 18.23 -2.72 -7.74
N TYR A 321 18.41 -3.32 -6.56
CA TYR A 321 17.38 -4.15 -5.95
C TYR A 321 16.11 -3.35 -5.67
N GLU A 322 16.21 -2.18 -5.05
CA GLU A 322 15.04 -1.32 -4.78
C GLU A 322 14.31 -0.89 -6.06
N TYR A 323 15.05 -0.69 -7.15
CA TYR A 323 14.47 -0.36 -8.44
C TYR A 323 13.68 -1.52 -9.06
N ILE A 324 14.21 -2.75 -8.99
CA ILE A 324 13.59 -3.93 -9.63
C ILE A 324 12.71 -4.76 -8.67
N GLU A 325 12.75 -4.53 -7.36
CA GLU A 325 12.11 -5.38 -6.34
C GLU A 325 10.62 -5.65 -6.64
N PRO A 326 9.77 -4.62 -6.88
CA PRO A 326 8.35 -4.85 -7.13
C PRO A 326 8.09 -5.67 -8.39
N ALA A 327 8.92 -5.47 -9.42
CA ALA A 327 8.84 -6.19 -10.68
C ALA A 327 9.27 -7.65 -10.53
N LEU A 328 10.43 -7.85 -9.90
CA LEU A 328 11.03 -9.15 -9.63
C LEU A 328 10.09 -10.07 -8.84
N PHE A 329 9.30 -9.52 -7.92
CA PHE A 329 8.36 -10.27 -7.09
C PHE A 329 7.09 -10.71 -7.82
N LEU A 330 6.76 -10.13 -8.98
CA LEU A 330 5.74 -10.69 -9.86
C LEU A 330 6.24 -11.97 -10.56
N LEU A 331 7.55 -12.04 -10.84
CA LEU A 331 8.17 -13.18 -11.52
C LEU A 331 8.51 -14.36 -10.60
N LYS A 332 8.75 -14.11 -9.30
CA LYS A 332 9.24 -15.12 -8.34
C LYS A 332 8.25 -15.45 -7.24
N ASP A 333 8.34 -16.67 -6.72
CA ASP A 333 7.62 -17.11 -5.51
C ASP A 333 8.58 -17.55 -4.41
N ASP A 334 9.01 -16.59 -3.60
CA ASP A 334 9.86 -16.86 -2.46
C ASP A 334 9.42 -16.07 -1.21
N GLY A 335 10.18 -16.19 -0.12
CA GLY A 335 9.94 -15.44 1.11
C GLY A 335 10.00 -13.92 0.94
N GLY A 336 10.64 -13.40 -0.12
CA GLY A 336 10.67 -11.99 -0.47
C GLY A 336 9.30 -11.48 -0.89
N TYR A 337 8.63 -12.17 -1.82
CA TYR A 337 7.27 -11.82 -2.26
C TYR A 337 6.29 -11.77 -1.08
N ARG A 338 6.29 -12.78 -0.20
CA ARG A 338 5.42 -12.80 0.99
C ARG A 338 5.66 -11.60 1.92
N ARG A 339 6.91 -11.20 2.11
CA ARG A 339 7.25 -10.00 2.89
C ARG A 339 6.76 -8.72 2.22
N TYR A 340 6.90 -8.62 0.89
CA TYR A 340 6.40 -7.48 0.11
C TYR A 340 4.88 -7.33 0.24
N ILE A 341 4.12 -8.42 0.10
CA ILE A 341 2.67 -8.42 0.27
C ILE A 341 2.27 -8.01 1.69
N ARG A 342 2.93 -8.55 2.73
CA ARG A 342 2.69 -8.11 4.12
C ARG A 342 2.96 -6.62 4.32
N ARG A 343 3.94 -6.04 3.62
CA ARG A 343 4.23 -4.60 3.66
C ARG A 343 3.13 -3.78 3.01
N ILE A 344 2.54 -4.26 1.91
CA ILE A 344 1.35 -3.62 1.30
C ILE A 344 0.17 -3.66 2.26
N LEU A 345 -0.08 -4.82 2.88
CA LEU A 345 -1.20 -5.04 3.79
C LEU A 345 -1.00 -4.47 5.20
N ARG A 346 -0.01 -3.62 5.42
CA ARG A 346 0.21 -2.98 6.71
C ARG A 346 0.31 -1.48 6.54
N SER A 347 -0.42 -0.74 7.36
CA SER A 347 -0.26 0.70 7.50
C SER A 347 0.02 1.08 8.94
N ARG A 348 0.75 2.17 9.14
CA ARG A 348 1.07 2.71 10.45
C ARG A 348 0.94 4.22 10.37
N ASN A 349 0.08 4.79 11.21
CA ASN A 349 -0.16 6.23 11.25
C ASN A 349 -0.14 6.73 12.69
N ARG A 350 0.28 7.98 12.89
CA ARG A 350 0.19 8.66 14.18
C ARG A 350 -1.09 9.50 14.23
N ARG A 351 -1.82 9.41 15.33
CA ARG A 351 -3.00 10.23 15.64
C ARG A 351 -2.79 10.88 17.00
N GLY A 352 -2.30 12.12 17.00
CA GLY A 352 -1.81 12.76 18.23
C GLY A 352 -0.66 11.96 18.83
N VAL A 353 -0.81 11.55 20.09
CA VAL A 353 0.14 10.70 20.83
C VAL A 353 -0.03 9.21 20.55
N ARG A 354 -1.17 8.80 19.99
CA ARG A 354 -1.46 7.40 19.67
C ARG A 354 -0.83 6.99 18.36
N LEU A 355 -0.36 5.75 18.33
CA LEU A 355 0.17 5.08 17.16
C LEU A 355 -0.81 4.00 16.74
N VAL A 356 -1.43 4.18 15.57
CA VAL A 356 -2.39 3.23 15.01
C VAL A 356 -1.71 2.41 13.94
N THR A 357 -1.60 1.10 14.17
CA THR A 357 -1.13 0.12 13.19
C THR A 357 -2.33 -0.68 12.68
N ARG A 358 -2.56 -0.70 11.38
CA ARG A 358 -3.57 -1.56 10.74
C ARG A 358 -2.90 -2.68 9.96
N GLU A 359 -3.35 -3.89 10.17
CA GLU A 359 -3.01 -5.06 9.37
C GLU A 359 -4.26 -5.55 8.64
N TYR A 360 -4.22 -5.55 7.32
CA TYR A 360 -5.31 -6.00 6.46
C TYR A 360 -5.17 -7.50 6.19
N LYS A 361 -6.28 -8.22 6.28
CA LYS A 361 -6.41 -9.66 6.06
C LYS A 361 -7.39 -9.88 4.91
N PRO A 362 -6.89 -9.96 3.66
CA PRO A 362 -7.71 -10.33 2.52
C PRO A 362 -8.40 -11.66 2.76
N ALA A 363 -9.67 -11.78 2.40
CA ALA A 363 -10.33 -13.06 2.25
C ALA A 363 -9.68 -13.81 1.07
N ILE A 364 -9.38 -15.09 1.30
CA ILE A 364 -8.64 -15.96 0.37
C ILE A 364 -9.59 -17.04 -0.11
#